data_AF-A0A7R7GF79-F1
#
_entry.id   AF-A0A7R7GF79-F1
#
_cell.length_a   1.000
_cell.length_b   1.000
_cell.length_c   1.000
_cell.angle_alpha   90.00
_cell.angle_beta   90.00
_cell.angle_gamma   90.00
#
_symmetry.space_group_name_H-M   'P 1'
#
loop_
_entity.id
_entity.type
_entity.pdbx_description
1 polymer ?
#
loop_
_entity_poly.entity_id
_entity_poly.type
_entity_poly.pdbx_seq_one_letter_code
_entity_poly.pdbx_strand_id
1 'polypeptide(L)'
;MCMLNASGDKDLNEHIHKIGTMAHVVDFDMLDDGLLGIKVAGSRLVEVSDIQTEKDGLRTGTCKPMSQWDCTLAPQQLAPMDERLKEIFSDYEELASLYDAPKFDCPNWVLNRWLELLPVDGAQKQYFLAQKECTGLLHYLSALIA
;
A
#
# COMPACT_ATOMS: atom_id res chain seq x y z
N MET A 1 8.74 2.01 -1.69
CA MET A 1 7.72 2.91 -2.25
C MET A 1 7.11 3.70 -1.11
N CYS A 2 7.27 5.02 -1.11
CA CYS A 2 6.72 5.90 -0.08
C CYS A 2 5.59 6.72 -0.68
N MET A 3 4.62 7.09 0.15
CA MET A 3 3.58 8.02 -0.25
C MET A 3 4.08 9.46 -0.15
N LEU A 4 3.57 10.33 -1.03
CA LEU A 4 3.89 11.75 -1.01
C LEU A 4 2.99 12.49 -0.02
N ASN A 5 3.62 13.35 0.78
CA ASN A 5 2.96 14.33 1.62
C ASN A 5 2.90 15.66 0.87
N ALA A 6 1.71 16.03 0.38
CA ALA A 6 1.53 17.25 -0.42
C ALA A 6 1.84 18.55 0.35
N SER A 7 1.82 18.52 1.67
CA SER A 7 2.09 19.68 2.53
C SER A 7 3.54 19.76 3.03
N GLY A 8 4.39 18.79 2.68
CA GLY A 8 5.75 18.72 3.18
C GLY A 8 6.76 19.52 2.37
N ASP A 9 7.78 20.04 3.04
CA ASP A 9 8.92 20.69 2.41
C ASP A 9 9.80 19.68 1.63
N LYS A 10 10.21 20.06 0.42
CA LYS A 10 11.02 19.20 -0.46
C LYS A 10 12.51 19.18 -0.09
N ASP A 11 13.03 20.30 0.37
CA ASP A 11 14.42 20.48 0.76
C ASP A 11 14.70 19.82 2.10
N LEU A 12 13.66 19.73 2.95
CA LEU A 12 13.70 19.00 4.23
C LEU A 12 13.23 17.54 4.14
N ASN A 13 12.89 17.05 2.94
CA ASN A 13 12.35 15.69 2.71
C ASN A 13 11.03 15.38 3.43
N GLU A 14 10.32 16.38 3.96
CA GLU A 14 9.04 16.22 4.66
C GLU A 14 7.87 15.88 3.72
N HIS A 15 8.06 16.09 2.41
CA HIS A 15 7.15 15.64 1.35
C HIS A 15 7.09 14.12 1.18
N ILE A 16 7.87 13.35 1.96
CA ILE A 16 7.87 11.88 1.96
C ILE A 16 7.27 11.41 3.28
N HIS A 17 6.19 10.64 3.20
CA HIS A 17 5.63 10.02 4.38
C HIS A 17 6.54 8.91 4.94
N LYS A 18 6.50 8.75 6.27
CA LYS A 18 7.41 7.86 7.02
C LYS A 18 7.17 6.38 6.75
N ILE A 19 5.91 5.95 6.63
CA ILE A 19 5.61 4.54 6.36
C ILE A 19 5.65 4.31 4.86
N GLY A 20 6.58 3.46 4.43
CA GLY A 20 6.69 3.00 3.05
C GLY A 20 6.45 1.50 2.94
N THR A 21 6.36 1.03 1.71
CA THR A 21 6.34 -0.41 1.37
C THR A 21 7.66 -0.76 0.72
N MET A 22 8.40 -1.71 1.30
CA MET A 22 9.56 -2.32 0.64
C MET A 22 9.10 -2.98 -0.65
N ALA A 23 9.73 -2.65 -1.77
CA ALA A 23 9.34 -3.16 -3.08
C ALA A 23 10.53 -3.83 -3.77
N HIS A 24 10.26 -4.92 -4.47
CA HIS A 24 11.24 -5.65 -5.27
C HIS A 24 10.91 -5.47 -6.74
N VAL A 25 11.92 -5.16 -7.56
CA VAL A 25 11.79 -5.24 -9.01
C VAL A 25 11.63 -6.71 -9.37
N VAL A 26 10.49 -7.05 -9.98
CA VAL A 26 10.18 -8.42 -10.41
C VAL A 26 10.24 -8.58 -11.92
N ASP A 27 10.13 -7.47 -12.65
CA ASP A 27 10.23 -7.42 -14.09
C ASP A 27 10.65 -6.01 -14.53
N PHE A 28 11.30 -5.90 -15.69
CA PHE A 28 11.59 -4.61 -16.30
C PHE A 28 11.74 -4.76 -17.81
N ASP A 29 11.15 -3.83 -18.55
CA ASP A 29 11.15 -3.84 -20.01
C ASP A 29 11.30 -2.43 -20.56
N MET A 30 11.78 -2.34 -21.80
CA MET A 30 11.73 -1.09 -22.56
C MET A 30 10.32 -0.95 -23.14
N LEU A 31 9.64 0.14 -22.80
CA LEU A 31 8.33 0.49 -23.34
C LEU A 31 8.47 1.00 -24.78
N ASP A 32 7.35 1.06 -25.51
CA ASP A 32 7.30 1.48 -26.92
C ASP A 32 7.82 2.92 -27.14
N ASP A 33 7.79 3.76 -26.11
CA ASP A 33 8.31 5.12 -26.11
C ASP A 33 9.81 5.22 -25.75
N GLY A 34 10.47 4.09 -25.52
CA GLY A 34 11.87 4.00 -25.12
C GLY A 34 12.13 4.22 -23.62
N LEU A 35 11.09 4.42 -22.81
CA LEU A 35 11.21 4.51 -21.35
C LEU A 35 11.36 3.12 -20.71
N LEU A 36 11.94 3.09 -19.51
CA LEU A 36 12.05 1.86 -18.72
C LEU A 36 10.75 1.65 -17.93
N GLY A 37 10.00 0.62 -18.29
CA GLY A 37 8.90 0.08 -17.49
C GLY A 37 9.46 -0.83 -16.40
N ILE A 38 9.05 -0.63 -15.15
CA ILE A 38 9.47 -1.46 -14.03
C ILE A 38 8.23 -2.02 -13.34
N LYS A 39 8.11 -3.34 -13.30
CA LYS A 39 7.13 -4.02 -12.47
C LYS A 39 7.74 -4.29 -11.10
N VAL A 40 7.02 -3.88 -10.06
CA VAL A 40 7.45 -4.08 -8.68
C VAL A 40 6.42 -4.81 -7.85
N ALA A 41 6.89 -5.64 -6.93
CA ALA A 41 6.06 -6.30 -5.92
C ALA A 41 6.38 -5.75 -4.53
N GLY A 42 5.37 -5.22 -3.84
CA GLY A 42 5.48 -4.82 -2.44
C GLY A 42 5.56 -6.04 -1.52
N SER A 43 6.50 -6.06 -0.58
CA SER A 43 6.72 -7.21 0.33
C SER A 43 6.32 -6.95 1.78
N ARG A 44 6.74 -5.82 2.37
CA ARG A 44 6.44 -5.47 3.77
C ARG A 44 6.47 -3.97 4.00
N LEU A 45 5.83 -3.54 5.07
CA LEU A 45 5.92 -2.15 5.53
C LEU A 45 7.29 -1.88 6.16
N VAL A 46 7.76 -0.65 5.97
CA VAL A 46 8.98 -0.13 6.57
C VAL A 46 8.73 1.29 7.09
N GLU A 47 9.34 1.61 8.22
CA GLU A 47 9.49 2.98 8.67
C GLU A 47 10.77 3.56 8.08
N VAL A 48 10.63 4.66 7.36
CA VAL A 48 11.72 5.37 6.70
C VAL A 48 12.16 6.56 7.56
N SER A 49 13.47 6.66 7.79
CA SER A 49 14.10 7.76 8.53
C SER A 49 15.40 8.19 7.88
N ASP A 50 15.98 9.29 8.38
CA ASP A 50 17.32 9.76 8.02
C ASP A 50 17.49 9.97 6.50
N ILE A 51 16.48 10.56 5.85
CA ILE A 51 16.48 10.75 4.40
C ILE A 51 17.48 11.84 4.02
N GLN A 52 18.43 11.47 3.17
CA GLN A 52 19.43 12.35 2.59
C GLN A 52 19.23 12.43 1.08
N THR A 53 19.56 13.59 0.50
CA THR A 53 19.52 13.81 -0.94
C THR A 53 20.95 13.90 -1.45
N GLU A 54 21.32 12.98 -2.34
CA GLU A 54 22.61 12.96 -3.02
C GLU A 54 22.69 14.06 -4.09
N LYS A 55 23.90 14.29 -4.62
CA LYS A 55 24.17 15.39 -5.57
C LYS A 55 23.39 15.27 -6.87
N ASP A 56 23.04 14.06 -7.28
CA ASP A 56 22.24 13.78 -8.47
C ASP A 56 20.72 13.81 -8.20
N GLY A 57 20.31 14.10 -6.97
CA GLY A 57 18.91 14.14 -6.54
C GLY A 57 18.38 12.80 -6.02
N LEU A 58 19.17 11.72 -6.04
CA LEU A 58 18.79 10.44 -5.45
C LEU A 58 18.58 10.59 -3.94
N ARG A 59 17.48 10.05 -3.43
CA ARG A 59 17.20 10.05 -1.99
C ARG A 59 17.50 8.69 -1.39
N THR A 60 18.34 8.68 -0.36
CA THR A 60 18.69 7.49 0.42
C THR A 60 18.26 7.68 1.86
N GLY A 61 18.01 6.58 2.59
CA GLY A 61 17.55 6.66 3.97
C GLY A 61 17.51 5.30 4.64
N THR A 62 17.32 5.31 5.96
CA THR A 62 17.20 4.09 6.77
C THR A 62 15.80 3.53 6.64
N CYS A 63 15.67 2.23 6.39
CA CYS A 63 14.38 1.53 6.33
C CYS A 63 14.31 0.44 7.40
N LYS A 64 13.49 0.63 8.43
CA LYS A 64 13.27 -0.37 9.49
C LYS A 64 11.99 -1.17 9.20
N PRO A 65 12.03 -2.51 9.17
CA PRO A 65 10.82 -3.32 9.01
C PRO A 65 9.78 -3.00 10.08
N MET A 66 8.51 -2.90 9.67
CA MET A 66 7.37 -2.79 10.57
C MET A 66 6.64 -4.13 10.64
N SER A 67 6.02 -4.41 11.78
CA SER A 67 5.11 -5.53 11.92
C SER A 67 3.86 -5.28 11.07
N GLN A 68 3.32 -6.36 10.49
CA GLN A 68 1.97 -6.33 9.91
C GLN A 68 0.92 -6.10 11.01
N TRP A 69 -0.30 -5.72 10.61
CA TRP A 69 -1.41 -5.62 11.55
C TRP A 69 -1.68 -6.96 12.24
N ASP A 70 -2.01 -6.89 13.52
CA ASP A 70 -2.73 -7.97 14.17
C ASP A 70 -4.17 -7.95 13.65
N CYS A 71 -4.52 -9.01 12.94
CA CYS A 71 -5.81 -9.17 12.30
C CYS A 71 -6.39 -10.53 12.64
N THR A 72 -7.00 -10.60 13.82
CA THR A 72 -7.80 -11.74 14.21
C THR A 72 -9.28 -11.43 13.96
N LEU A 73 -9.69 -11.50 12.69
CA LEU A 73 -11.09 -11.31 12.28
C LEU A 73 -11.77 -12.66 12.05
N ALA A 74 -13.00 -12.81 12.54
CA ALA A 74 -13.83 -13.93 12.15
C ALA A 74 -14.20 -13.82 10.66
N PRO A 75 -14.37 -14.95 9.94
CA PRO A 75 -14.76 -14.92 8.53
C PRO A 75 -15.98 -14.05 8.24
N GLN A 76 -16.98 -14.03 9.13
CA GLN A 76 -18.19 -13.23 8.98
C GLN A 76 -17.94 -11.72 9.08
N GLN A 77 -16.88 -11.30 9.79
CA GLN A 77 -16.49 -9.90 9.87
C GLN A 77 -15.76 -9.44 8.60
N LEU A 78 -15.02 -10.36 7.95
CA LEU A 78 -14.31 -10.09 6.71
C LEU A 78 -15.22 -10.20 5.48
N ALA A 79 -16.24 -11.08 5.53
CA ALA A 79 -17.11 -11.46 4.43
C ALA A 79 -17.58 -10.27 3.55
N PRO A 80 -18.08 -9.15 4.13
CA PRO A 80 -18.54 -8.05 3.30
C PRO A 80 -17.41 -7.39 2.48
N MET A 81 -16.17 -7.46 2.97
CA MET A 81 -15.01 -6.83 2.32
C MET A 81 -14.40 -7.71 1.24
N ASP A 82 -14.29 -9.03 1.46
CA ASP A 82 -13.72 -9.91 0.45
C ASP A 82 -14.72 -10.20 -0.68
N GLU A 83 -16.02 -10.31 -0.39
CA GLU A 83 -17.09 -10.43 -1.41
C GLU A 83 -17.06 -9.22 -2.36
N ARG A 84 -17.05 -8.01 -1.82
CA ARG A 84 -16.98 -6.78 -2.64
C ARG A 84 -15.67 -6.64 -3.39
N LEU A 85 -14.54 -7.07 -2.80
CA LEU A 85 -13.27 -7.07 -3.49
C LEU A 85 -13.26 -8.06 -4.67
N LYS A 86 -13.92 -9.23 -4.54
CA LYS A 86 -14.10 -10.19 -5.65
C LYS A 86 -14.96 -9.61 -6.78
N GLU A 87 -16.02 -8.88 -6.46
CA GLU A 87 -16.83 -8.17 -7.45
C GLU A 87 -15.97 -7.18 -8.24
N ILE A 88 -15.19 -6.34 -7.55
CA ILE A 88 -14.26 -5.39 -8.21
C ILE A 88 -13.26 -6.14 -9.11
N PHE A 89 -12.69 -7.26 -8.64
CA PHE A 89 -11.73 -8.02 -9.44
C PHE A 89 -12.39 -8.68 -10.66
N SER A 90 -13.67 -9.04 -10.57
CA SER A 90 -14.45 -9.55 -11.70
C SER A 90 -14.78 -8.47 -12.72
N ASP A 91 -15.03 -7.24 -12.26
CA ASP A 91 -15.38 -6.11 -13.14
C ASP A 91 -14.14 -5.49 -13.82
N TYR A 92 -12.96 -5.60 -13.19
CA TYR A 92 -11.70 -5.02 -13.66
C TYR A 92 -10.59 -6.08 -13.79
N GLU A 93 -10.59 -6.83 -14.90
CA GLU A 93 -9.65 -7.92 -15.17
C GLU A 93 -8.18 -7.46 -15.13
N GLU A 94 -7.89 -6.25 -15.60
CA GLU A 94 -6.54 -5.66 -15.55
C GLU A 94 -6.04 -5.53 -14.10
N LEU A 95 -6.90 -5.13 -13.17
CA LEU A 95 -6.57 -5.05 -11.74
C LEU A 95 -6.35 -6.44 -11.16
N ALA A 96 -7.22 -7.40 -11.48
CA ALA A 96 -7.09 -8.77 -11.01
C ALA A 96 -5.78 -9.43 -11.49
N SER A 97 -5.36 -9.13 -12.72
CA SER A 97 -4.13 -9.63 -13.33
C SER A 97 -2.84 -9.19 -12.62
N LEU A 98 -2.91 -8.16 -11.76
CA LEU A 98 -1.79 -7.72 -10.94
C LEU A 98 -1.48 -8.69 -9.79
N TYR A 99 -2.37 -9.64 -9.50
CA TYR A 99 -2.25 -10.54 -8.35
C TYR A 99 -2.40 -12.01 -8.76
N ASP A 100 -1.27 -12.69 -8.96
CA ASP A 100 -1.24 -14.11 -9.37
C ASP A 100 -1.97 -15.06 -8.40
N ALA A 101 -1.91 -14.78 -7.11
CA ALA A 101 -2.49 -15.60 -6.05
C ALA A 101 -3.25 -14.74 -5.02
N PRO A 102 -4.49 -14.34 -5.32
CA PRO A 102 -5.34 -13.60 -4.39
C PRO A 102 -5.62 -14.41 -3.11
N LYS A 103 -5.59 -13.75 -1.94
CA LYS A 103 -5.83 -14.37 -0.63
C LYS A 103 -7.05 -13.77 0.06
N PHE A 104 -8.23 -14.04 -0.51
CA PHE A 104 -9.50 -13.49 -0.02
C PHE A 104 -9.90 -13.97 1.39
N ASP A 105 -9.32 -15.08 1.86
CA ASP A 105 -9.49 -15.61 3.20
C ASP A 105 -8.50 -15.02 4.24
N CYS A 106 -7.57 -14.17 3.79
CA CYS A 106 -6.57 -13.54 4.64
C CYS A 106 -6.96 -12.07 4.94
N PRO A 107 -7.38 -11.74 6.18
CA PRO A 107 -7.77 -10.39 6.55
C PRO A 107 -6.74 -9.31 6.19
N ASN A 108 -5.46 -9.58 6.51
CA ASN A 108 -4.36 -8.67 6.20
C ASN A 108 -4.25 -8.42 4.71
N TRP A 109 -4.41 -9.44 3.87
CA TRP A 109 -4.31 -9.29 2.43
C TRP A 109 -5.48 -8.47 1.86
N VAL A 110 -6.72 -8.83 2.25
CA VAL A 110 -7.94 -8.15 1.78
C VAL A 110 -7.94 -6.68 2.17
N LEU A 111 -7.63 -6.36 3.42
CA LEU A 111 -7.65 -4.98 3.91
C LEU A 111 -6.54 -4.12 3.28
N ASN A 112 -5.38 -4.70 2.96
CA ASN A 112 -4.34 -3.98 2.23
C ASN A 112 -4.76 -3.64 0.78
N ARG A 113 -5.49 -4.53 0.09
CA ARG A 113 -6.05 -4.21 -1.24
C ARG A 113 -7.07 -3.10 -1.18
N TRP A 114 -7.95 -3.13 -0.18
CA TRP A 114 -8.87 -2.01 0.05
C TRP A 114 -8.11 -0.70 0.29
N LEU A 115 -7.03 -0.72 1.06
CA LEU A 115 -6.24 0.50 1.30
C LEU A 115 -5.55 1.04 0.03
N GLU A 116 -5.18 0.17 -0.91
CA GLU A 116 -4.69 0.57 -2.23
C GLU A 116 -5.79 1.27 -3.04
N LEU A 117 -6.98 0.68 -3.08
CA LEU A 117 -8.13 1.15 -3.87
C LEU A 117 -8.84 2.37 -3.25
N LEU A 118 -8.72 2.59 -1.94
CA LEU A 118 -9.39 3.69 -1.26
C LEU A 118 -8.97 5.05 -1.82
N PRO A 119 -9.95 5.92 -2.20
CA PRO A 119 -9.69 7.27 -2.71
C PRO A 119 -9.46 8.27 -1.57
N VAL A 120 -8.51 7.94 -0.69
CA VAL A 120 -8.10 8.81 0.44
C VAL A 120 -6.66 9.27 0.24
N ASP A 121 -6.32 10.41 0.85
CA ASP A 121 -4.98 10.97 0.73
C ASP A 121 -3.91 10.13 1.45
N GLY A 122 -2.65 10.47 1.19
CA GLY A 122 -1.50 9.79 1.80
C GLY A 122 -1.55 9.80 3.32
N ALA A 123 -1.97 10.91 3.94
CA ALA A 123 -2.04 11.05 5.39
C ALA A 123 -3.05 10.07 6.01
N GLN A 124 -4.21 9.91 5.41
CA GLN A 124 -5.22 8.95 5.86
C GLN A 124 -4.73 7.49 5.69
N LYS A 125 -4.03 7.17 4.59
CA LYS A 125 -3.41 5.84 4.44
C LYS A 125 -2.32 5.59 5.49
N GLN A 126 -1.47 6.58 5.77
CA GLN A 126 -0.47 6.51 6.84
C GLN A 126 -1.12 6.26 8.20
N TYR A 127 -2.24 6.92 8.48
CA TYR A 127 -2.98 6.71 9.73
C TYR A 127 -3.38 5.25 9.91
N PHE A 128 -3.94 4.61 8.87
CA PHE A 128 -4.32 3.19 8.94
C PHE A 128 -3.10 2.27 9.04
N LEU A 129 -2.05 2.51 8.25
CA LEU A 129 -0.82 1.71 8.29
C LEU A 129 -0.07 1.79 9.62
N ALA A 130 -0.19 2.92 10.34
CA ALA A 130 0.44 3.11 11.64
C ALA A 130 -0.27 2.37 12.79
N GLN A 131 -1.49 1.89 12.58
CA GLN A 131 -2.22 1.14 13.60
C GLN A 131 -1.58 -0.21 13.86
N LYS A 132 -1.75 -0.73 15.08
CA LYS A 132 -1.35 -2.10 15.42
C LYS A 132 -2.40 -3.13 14.96
N GLU A 133 -3.68 -2.78 15.09
CA GLU A 133 -4.82 -3.63 14.77
C GLU A 133 -5.50 -3.14 13.49
N CYS A 134 -6.04 -4.06 12.68
CA CYS A 134 -6.73 -3.66 11.44
C CYS A 134 -8.21 -3.31 11.59
N THR A 135 -8.76 -3.42 12.81
CA THR A 135 -10.18 -3.14 13.08
C THR A 135 -10.58 -1.70 12.76
N GLY A 136 -9.67 -0.74 12.90
CA GLY A 136 -9.92 0.66 12.54
C GLY A 136 -10.22 0.84 11.04
N LEU A 137 -9.43 0.20 10.17
CA LEU A 137 -9.68 0.21 8.73
C LEU A 137 -10.95 -0.57 8.38
N LEU A 138 -11.17 -1.72 9.02
CA LEU A 138 -12.40 -2.50 8.82
C LEU A 138 -13.64 -1.67 9.12
N HIS A 139 -13.71 -1.00 10.27
CA HIS A 139 -14.85 -0.15 10.62
C HIS A 139 -15.05 1.00 9.63
N TYR A 140 -13.95 1.61 9.18
CA TYR A 140 -14.01 2.66 8.17
C TYR A 140 -14.60 2.15 6.85
N LEU A 141 -14.14 1.00 6.36
CA LEU A 141 -14.66 0.38 5.14
C LEU A 141 -16.12 -0.05 5.28
N SER A 142 -16.49 -0.65 6.40
CA SER A 142 -17.88 -1.05 6.67
C SER A 142 -18.83 0.14 6.65
N ALA A 143 -18.40 1.32 7.07
CA ALA A 143 -19.20 2.54 7.01
C ALA A 143 -19.33 3.13 5.60
N LEU A 144 -18.40 2.82 4.69
CA LEU A 144 -18.41 3.28 3.30
C LEU A 144 -19.20 2.37 2.36
N ILE A 145 -19.26 1.08 2.68
CA ILE A 145 -19.85 0.03 1.82
C ILE A 145 -21.29 -0.32 2.27
N ALA A 146 -21.75 0.27 3.39
CA ALA A 146 -23.11 0.13 3.91
C ALA A 146 -24.17 0.86 3.07
#